data_AF-A0A2E2QFA1-F1
#
_entry.id   AF-A0A2E2QFA1-F1
#
_cell.length_a   1.000
_cell.length_b   1.000
_cell.length_c   1.000
_cell.angle_alpha   90.00
_cell.angle_beta   90.00
_cell.angle_gamma   90.00
#
_symmetry.space_group_name_H-M   'P 1'
#
loop_
_entity.id
_entity.type
_entity.pdbx_description
1 polymer ?
#
loop_
_entity_poly.entity_id
_entity_poly.type
_entity_poly.pdbx_seq_one_letter_code
_entity_poly.pdbx_strand_id
1 'polypeptide(L)'
;MEYNIHKEKLIIPDYGRHIHAFIKHAKEIKDKKERQKFCEGLILLLENIHYEGKATDENKQNLWNHVNIMSGFDLDIEFPYQVETKTENEKKPDTIKYSNKRKKFRHFGKNIGLIIEKIKESKDPKIQEYLTKLAVNYLKRSSQQWNKNPMDFATLKNQFEHMSNGELKFPENLNTNK
;
A
#
# COMPACT_ATOMS: atom_id res chain seq x y z
N MET A 1 3.02 6.90 44.89
CA MET A 1 2.58 7.16 43.50
C MET A 1 3.22 6.14 42.59
N GLU A 2 2.42 5.29 41.93
CA GLU A 2 2.97 4.33 40.96
C GLU A 2 3.26 5.03 39.63
N TYR A 3 4.52 5.00 39.21
CA TYR A 3 4.98 5.58 37.96
C TYR A 3 4.55 4.73 36.75
N ASN A 4 4.21 5.40 35.64
CA ASN A 4 3.70 4.75 34.42
C ASN A 4 4.69 3.77 33.76
N ILE A 5 5.99 3.87 34.08
CA ILE A 5 7.06 2.99 33.58
C ILE A 5 6.95 1.57 34.18
N HIS A 6 6.36 1.44 35.38
CA HIS A 6 6.17 0.14 36.05
C HIS A 6 4.86 -0.57 35.66
N LYS A 7 3.98 0.10 34.92
CA LYS A 7 2.68 -0.45 34.54
C LYS A 7 2.79 -1.27 33.26
N GLU A 8 1.88 -2.24 33.11
CA GLU A 8 1.77 -3.06 31.91
C GLU A 8 1.69 -2.19 30.64
N LYS A 9 2.35 -2.69 29.58
CA LYS A 9 2.35 -2.07 28.26
C LYS A 9 0.97 -2.20 27.63
N LEU A 10 0.45 -1.09 27.11
CA LEU A 10 -0.84 -1.09 26.40
C LEU A 10 -0.66 -1.72 25.02
N ILE A 11 -1.61 -2.56 24.63
CA ILE A 11 -1.61 -3.22 23.32
C ILE A 11 -2.05 -2.20 22.26
N ILE A 12 -3.13 -1.45 22.55
CA ILE A 12 -3.63 -0.37 21.69
C ILE A 12 -3.72 0.93 22.52
N PRO A 13 -2.70 1.80 22.48
CA PRO A 13 -2.64 2.99 23.33
C PRO A 13 -3.82 3.97 23.18
N ASP A 14 -4.46 4.01 22.02
CA ASP A 14 -5.54 4.94 21.66
C ASP A 14 -6.76 4.86 22.60
N TYR A 15 -7.01 3.67 23.16
CA TYR A 15 -8.11 3.42 24.10
C TYR A 15 -7.78 3.78 25.55
N GLY A 16 -6.51 4.06 25.88
CA GLY A 16 -6.08 4.35 27.24
C GLY A 16 -6.21 3.17 28.23
N ARG A 17 -5.85 3.41 29.49
CA ARG A 17 -5.69 2.35 30.52
C ARG A 17 -7.01 1.81 31.07
N HIS A 18 -8.07 2.63 31.13
CA HIS A 18 -9.35 2.22 31.70
C HIS A 18 -10.01 1.12 30.87
N ILE A 19 -9.94 1.22 29.53
CA ILE A 19 -10.48 0.20 28.63
C ILE A 19 -9.72 -1.12 28.80
N HIS A 20 -8.39 -1.07 28.93
CA HIS A 20 -7.60 -2.27 29.22
C HIS A 20 -7.98 -2.90 30.57
N ALA A 21 -8.26 -2.08 31.60
CA ALA A 21 -8.73 -2.58 32.89
C ALA A 21 -10.12 -3.22 32.80
N PHE A 22 -11.05 -2.64 32.03
CA PHE A 22 -12.36 -3.25 31.80
C PHE A 22 -12.26 -4.59 31.07
N ILE A 23 -11.39 -4.69 30.06
CA ILE A 23 -11.17 -5.96 29.34
C ILE A 23 -10.57 -7.01 30.28
N LYS A 24 -9.62 -6.62 31.16
CA LYS A 24 -9.07 -7.51 32.18
C LYS A 24 -10.17 -8.02 33.12
N HIS A 25 -11.05 -7.13 33.59
CA HIS A 25 -12.21 -7.50 34.39
C HIS A 25 -13.18 -8.43 33.63
N ALA A 26 -13.41 -8.19 32.34
CA ALA A 26 -14.26 -9.07 31.52
C ALA A 26 -13.75 -10.52 31.48
N LYS A 27 -12.43 -10.74 31.57
CA LYS A 27 -11.83 -12.08 31.65
C LYS A 27 -12.07 -12.78 32.99
N GLU A 28 -12.25 -12.01 34.07
CA GLU A 28 -12.48 -12.54 35.43
C GLU A 28 -13.93 -13.00 35.65
N ILE A 29 -14.87 -12.55 34.80
CA ILE A 29 -16.29 -12.94 34.85
C ILE A 29 -16.43 -14.41 34.46
N LYS A 30 -16.99 -15.22 35.37
CA LYS A 30 -17.17 -16.67 35.19
C LYS A 30 -18.41 -17.04 34.37
N ASP A 31 -19.49 -16.27 34.48
CA ASP A 31 -20.71 -16.54 33.72
C ASP A 31 -20.58 -16.01 32.28
N LYS A 32 -20.80 -16.88 31.30
CA LYS A 32 -20.73 -16.55 29.88
C LYS A 32 -21.73 -15.47 29.50
N LYS A 33 -22.94 -15.50 30.06
CA LYS A 33 -24.01 -14.54 29.72
C LYS A 33 -23.72 -13.16 30.26
N GLU A 34 -23.22 -13.06 31.49
CA GLU A 34 -22.81 -11.79 32.08
C GLU A 34 -21.58 -11.22 31.37
N ARG A 35 -20.61 -12.07 31.02
CA ARG A 35 -19.44 -11.67 30.23
C ARG A 35 -19.82 -11.11 28.86
N GLN A 36 -20.75 -11.77 28.15
CA GLN A 36 -21.28 -11.29 26.87
C GLN A 36 -21.87 -9.88 27.01
N LYS A 37 -22.79 -9.68 27.96
CA LYS A 37 -23.44 -8.37 28.20
C LYS A 37 -22.44 -7.29 28.56
N PHE A 38 -21.43 -7.63 29.35
CA PHE A 38 -20.38 -6.70 29.74
C PHE A 38 -19.56 -6.26 28.51
N CYS A 39 -19.19 -7.17 27.62
CA CYS A 39 -18.45 -6.86 26.40
C CYS A 39 -19.28 -6.07 25.38
N GLU A 40 -20.58 -6.36 25.24
CA GLU A 40 -21.50 -5.55 24.43
C GLU A 40 -21.59 -4.12 24.96
N GLY A 41 -21.72 -3.94 26.28
CA GLY A 41 -21.69 -2.63 26.93
C GLY A 41 -20.36 -1.90 26.74
N LEU A 42 -19.24 -2.63 26.82
CA LEU A 42 -17.91 -2.07 26.55
C LEU A 42 -17.81 -1.53 25.12
N ILE A 43 -18.36 -2.25 24.14
CA ILE A 43 -18.30 -1.83 22.73
C ILE A 43 -19.14 -0.59 22.49
N LEU A 44 -20.32 -0.48 23.10
CA LEU A 44 -21.10 0.77 23.09
C LEU A 44 -20.29 1.94 23.68
N LEU A 45 -19.51 1.70 24.74
CA LEU A 45 -18.63 2.73 25.30
C LEU A 45 -17.50 3.10 24.34
N LEU A 46 -16.89 2.11 23.66
CA LEU A 46 -15.85 2.34 22.65
C LEU A 46 -16.39 3.10 21.43
N GLU A 47 -17.62 2.80 20.99
CA GLU A 47 -18.32 3.51 19.92
C GLU A 47 -18.48 5.01 20.25
N ASN A 48 -18.84 5.34 21.48
CA ASN A 48 -19.00 6.73 21.92
C ASN A 48 -17.67 7.50 21.97
N ILE A 49 -16.56 6.82 22.30
CA ILE A 49 -15.23 7.44 22.34
C ILE A 49 -14.70 7.69 20.92
N HIS A 50 -14.99 6.81 19.97
CA HIS A 50 -14.48 6.87 18.58
C HIS A 50 -15.35 7.69 17.61
N TYR A 51 -15.97 8.78 18.06
CA TYR A 51 -16.99 9.55 17.31
C TYR A 51 -16.55 10.17 15.96
N GLU A 52 -15.30 10.01 15.49
CA GLU A 52 -14.85 10.61 14.23
C GLU A 52 -15.27 9.85 12.95
N GLY A 53 -15.79 8.63 13.07
CA GLY A 53 -16.26 7.84 11.94
C GLY A 53 -17.74 7.51 12.03
N LYS A 54 -18.50 7.66 10.94
CA LYS A 54 -19.88 7.14 10.84
C LYS A 54 -19.94 5.69 11.34
N ALA A 55 -21.02 5.33 12.02
CA ALA A 55 -21.28 3.96 12.49
C ALA A 55 -21.52 3.01 11.29
N THR A 56 -20.47 2.68 10.57
CA THR A 56 -20.45 1.64 9.54
C THR A 56 -20.24 0.29 10.21
N ASP A 57 -20.77 -0.77 9.61
CA ASP A 57 -20.62 -2.14 10.13
C ASP A 57 -19.14 -2.54 10.21
N GLU A 58 -18.30 -2.03 9.31
CA GLU A 58 -16.83 -2.20 9.33
C GLU A 58 -16.19 -1.65 10.61
N ASN A 59 -16.63 -0.48 11.09
CA ASN A 59 -16.11 0.10 12.33
C ASN A 59 -16.50 -0.76 13.55
N LYS A 60 -17.70 -1.31 13.57
CA LYS A 60 -18.14 -2.23 14.63
C LYS A 60 -17.30 -3.50 14.63
N GLN A 61 -17.05 -4.08 13.47
CA GLN A 61 -16.17 -5.25 13.33
C GLN A 61 -14.76 -4.94 13.87
N ASN A 62 -14.22 -3.76 13.55
CA ASN A 62 -12.91 -3.34 14.06
C ASN A 62 -12.88 -3.19 15.59
N LEU A 63 -13.95 -2.66 16.21
CA LEU A 63 -14.03 -2.57 17.68
C LEU A 63 -14.05 -3.96 18.34
N TRP A 64 -14.82 -4.91 17.78
CA TRP A 64 -14.80 -6.30 18.24
C TRP A 64 -13.41 -6.94 18.09
N ASN A 65 -12.72 -6.68 16.97
CA ASN A 65 -11.33 -7.13 16.78
C ASN A 65 -10.39 -6.53 17.83
N HIS A 66 -10.50 -5.23 18.11
CA HIS A 66 -9.67 -4.57 19.11
C HIS A 66 -9.89 -5.12 20.52
N VAL A 67 -11.14 -5.38 20.92
CA VAL A 67 -11.45 -6.04 22.20
C VAL A 67 -10.83 -7.42 22.26
N ASN A 68 -10.93 -8.20 21.18
CA ASN A 68 -10.36 -9.55 21.14
C ASN A 68 -8.83 -9.53 21.23
N ILE A 69 -8.17 -8.64 20.49
CA ILE A 69 -6.71 -8.44 20.51
C ILE A 69 -6.26 -8.00 21.91
N MET A 70 -6.92 -7.02 22.51
CA MET A 70 -6.61 -6.52 23.86
C MET A 70 -6.80 -7.59 24.93
N SER A 71 -7.73 -8.53 24.71
CA SER A 71 -7.93 -9.67 25.60
C SER A 71 -6.91 -10.79 25.42
N GLY A 72 -6.08 -10.74 24.37
CA GLY A 72 -5.15 -11.83 24.05
C GLY A 72 -5.83 -13.06 23.44
N PHE A 73 -7.00 -12.91 22.80
CA PHE A 73 -7.79 -13.99 22.17
C PHE A 73 -8.38 -15.03 23.16
N ASP A 74 -8.48 -14.69 24.44
CA ASP A 74 -8.96 -15.62 25.48
C ASP A 74 -10.44 -15.40 25.87
N LEU A 75 -11.17 -14.51 25.18
CA LEU A 75 -12.58 -14.25 25.47
C LEU A 75 -13.48 -15.30 24.82
N ASP A 76 -14.13 -16.11 25.65
CA ASP A 76 -15.14 -17.09 25.24
C ASP A 76 -16.52 -16.41 25.14
N ILE A 77 -16.72 -15.68 24.04
CA ILE A 77 -17.85 -14.80 23.74
C ILE A 77 -18.38 -15.14 22.35
N GLU A 78 -19.68 -14.97 22.14
CA GLU A 78 -20.28 -15.10 20.82
C GLU A 78 -20.06 -13.79 20.06
N PHE A 79 -19.17 -13.84 19.07
CA PHE A 79 -18.88 -12.70 18.22
C PHE A 79 -19.88 -12.60 17.06
N PRO A 80 -20.52 -11.44 16.84
CA PRO A 80 -21.47 -11.26 15.74
C PRO A 80 -20.79 -11.17 14.36
N TYR A 81 -19.47 -10.98 14.32
CA TYR A 81 -18.67 -10.84 13.10
C TYR A 81 -17.51 -11.85 13.08
N GLN A 82 -16.93 -12.10 11.90
CA GLN A 82 -15.69 -12.86 11.79
C GLN A 82 -14.55 -12.07 12.43
N VAL A 83 -14.04 -12.58 13.55
CA VAL A 83 -12.96 -11.94 14.30
C VAL A 83 -11.63 -12.49 13.84
N GLU A 84 -10.62 -11.62 13.82
CA GLU A 84 -9.25 -12.02 13.54
C GLU A 84 -8.80 -13.14 14.48
N THR A 85 -8.17 -14.16 13.90
CA THR A 85 -7.53 -15.23 14.67
C THR A 85 -6.12 -14.80 15.08
N LYS A 86 -5.62 -15.34 16.21
CA LYS A 86 -4.24 -15.09 16.68
C LYS A 86 -3.20 -15.34 15.58
N THR A 87 -3.44 -16.37 14.75
CA THR A 87 -2.60 -16.73 13.60
C THR A 87 -2.57 -15.69 12.49
N GLU A 88 -3.62 -14.90 12.32
CA GLU A 88 -3.65 -13.83 11.31
C GLU A 88 -2.96 -12.57 11.80
N ASN A 89 -3.11 -12.25 13.08
CA ASN A 89 -2.47 -11.08 13.68
C ASN A 89 -0.94 -11.21 13.77
N GLU A 90 -0.43 -12.43 14.01
CA GLU A 90 1.02 -12.71 14.07
C GLU A 90 1.69 -12.86 12.69
N LYS A 91 0.93 -12.84 11.59
CA LYS A 91 1.52 -12.91 10.24
C LYS A 91 2.39 -11.68 10.00
N LYS A 92 3.69 -11.91 9.82
CA LYS A 92 4.60 -10.86 9.38
C LYS A 92 4.12 -10.33 8.03
N PRO A 93 4.13 -9.01 7.82
CA PRO A 93 3.80 -8.44 6.53
C PRO A 93 4.77 -8.96 5.47
N ASP A 94 4.26 -9.17 4.26
CA ASP A 94 5.08 -9.64 3.15
C ASP A 94 6.20 -8.65 2.84
N THR A 95 7.40 -9.19 2.63
CA THR A 95 8.56 -8.36 2.29
C THR A 95 8.44 -7.87 0.84
N ILE A 96 8.23 -6.56 0.68
CA ILE A 96 8.24 -5.94 -0.64
C ILE A 96 9.71 -5.87 -1.10
N LYS A 97 10.04 -6.58 -2.18
CA LYS A 97 11.37 -6.48 -2.80
C LYS A 97 11.57 -5.07 -3.34
N TYR A 98 12.59 -4.35 -2.85
CA TYR A 98 12.99 -3.07 -3.43
C TYR A 98 13.34 -3.26 -4.92
N SER A 99 12.79 -2.39 -5.77
CA SER A 99 13.08 -2.38 -7.21
C SER A 99 14.52 -1.91 -7.48
N ASN A 100 15.49 -2.81 -7.34
CA ASN A 100 16.92 -2.52 -7.52
C ASN A 100 17.38 -2.53 -8.99
N LYS A 101 16.50 -2.17 -9.95
CA LYS A 101 16.88 -2.08 -11.36
C LYS A 101 17.75 -0.83 -11.57
N ARG A 102 19.06 -1.02 -11.82
CA ARG A 102 19.99 0.08 -12.17
C ARG A 102 19.44 0.83 -13.39
N LYS A 103 19.20 2.13 -13.24
CA LYS A 103 18.72 2.99 -14.32
C LYS A 103 19.89 3.29 -15.26
N LYS A 104 20.04 2.53 -16.35
CA LYS A 104 21.04 2.82 -17.40
C LYS A 104 20.88 4.25 -17.96
N PHE A 105 19.66 4.79 -17.96
CA PHE A 105 19.32 6.10 -18.50
C PHE A 105 18.66 6.99 -17.44
N ARG A 106 19.46 7.56 -16.52
CA ARG A 106 18.97 8.33 -15.36
C ARG A 106 18.12 9.56 -15.76
N HIS A 107 18.46 10.20 -16.88
CA HIS A 107 17.81 11.43 -17.35
C HIS A 107 16.41 11.20 -17.97
N PHE A 108 16.09 9.96 -18.36
CA PHE A 108 14.80 9.60 -18.97
C PHE A 108 13.91 8.75 -18.06
N GLY A 109 14.40 8.42 -16.86
CA GLY A 109 13.70 7.55 -15.93
C GLY A 109 13.72 6.07 -16.32
N LYS A 110 13.00 5.25 -15.55
CA LYS A 110 12.97 3.78 -15.71
C LYS A 110 12.00 3.33 -16.82
N ASN A 111 10.97 4.12 -17.09
CA ASN A 111 9.84 3.71 -17.93
C ASN A 111 10.24 3.55 -19.40
N ILE A 112 11.10 4.42 -19.91
CA ILE A 112 11.57 4.37 -21.30
C ILE A 112 12.27 3.05 -21.62
N GLY A 113 13.04 2.49 -20.68
CA GLY A 113 13.71 1.20 -20.86
C GLY A 113 12.72 0.05 -20.96
N LEU A 114 11.69 0.05 -20.10
CA LEU A 114 10.61 -0.95 -20.12
C LEU A 114 9.78 -0.85 -21.40
N ILE A 115 9.53 0.36 -21.90
CA ILE A 115 8.81 0.58 -23.15
C ILE A 115 9.62 -0.01 -24.32
N ILE A 116 10.93 0.25 -24.39
CA ILE A 116 11.79 -0.31 -25.44
C ILE A 116 11.86 -1.84 -25.37
N GLU A 117 12.01 -2.43 -24.18
CA GLU A 117 11.97 -3.88 -23.99
C GLU A 117 10.66 -4.48 -24.51
N LYS A 118 9.51 -3.89 -24.15
CA LYS A 118 8.20 -4.35 -24.65
C LYS A 118 8.02 -4.20 -26.16
N ILE A 119 8.62 -3.16 -26.76
CA ILE A 119 8.58 -2.97 -28.22
C ILE A 119 9.38 -4.07 -28.92
N LYS A 120 10.50 -4.50 -28.34
CA LYS A 120 11.30 -5.62 -28.86
C LYS A 120 10.56 -6.96 -28.75
N GLU A 121 9.75 -7.15 -27.72
CA GLU A 121 8.94 -8.37 -27.53
C GLU A 121 7.73 -8.46 -28.48
N SER A 122 7.32 -7.36 -29.10
CA SER A 122 6.19 -7.32 -30.03
C SER A 122 6.51 -8.06 -31.34
N LYS A 123 5.67 -9.03 -31.72
CA LYS A 123 5.85 -9.85 -32.94
C LYS A 123 5.26 -9.23 -34.21
N ASP A 124 4.32 -8.29 -34.08
CA ASP A 124 3.66 -7.68 -35.24
C ASP A 124 4.44 -6.41 -35.68
N PRO A 125 4.92 -6.36 -36.93
CA PRO A 125 5.71 -5.23 -37.43
C PRO A 125 4.93 -3.90 -37.47
N LYS A 126 3.60 -3.92 -37.72
CA LYS A 126 2.79 -2.70 -37.75
C LYS A 126 2.64 -2.10 -36.35
N ILE A 127 2.41 -2.98 -35.36
CA ILE A 127 2.29 -2.59 -33.96
C ILE A 127 3.66 -2.11 -33.45
N GLN A 128 4.74 -2.78 -33.83
CA GLN A 128 6.09 -2.39 -33.47
C GLN A 128 6.44 -0.98 -33.99
N GLU A 129 6.12 -0.65 -35.23
CA GLU A 129 6.34 0.69 -35.79
C GLU A 129 5.53 1.77 -35.05
N TYR A 130 4.26 1.49 -34.76
CA TYR A 130 3.39 2.41 -34.02
C TYR A 130 3.91 2.68 -32.60
N LEU A 131 4.26 1.61 -31.86
CA LEU A 131 4.80 1.73 -30.52
C LEU A 131 6.16 2.44 -30.51
N THR A 132 6.96 2.26 -31.56
CA THR A 132 8.24 2.96 -31.75
C THR A 132 8.01 4.47 -31.88
N LYS A 133 7.02 4.91 -32.68
CA LYS A 133 6.63 6.33 -32.77
C LYS A 133 6.18 6.89 -31.42
N LEU A 134 5.39 6.12 -30.67
CA LEU A 134 4.91 6.50 -29.34
C LEU A 134 6.05 6.62 -28.32
N ALA A 135 7.01 5.70 -28.36
CA ALA A 135 8.20 5.72 -27.50
C ALA A 135 9.09 6.94 -27.78
N VAL A 136 9.29 7.30 -29.05
CA VAL A 136 10.08 8.50 -29.41
C VAL A 136 9.36 9.79 -28.98
N ASN A 137 8.04 9.86 -29.14
CA ASN A 137 7.25 10.99 -28.64
C ASN A 137 7.34 11.11 -27.11
N TYR A 138 7.28 9.97 -26.41
CA TYR A 138 7.47 9.93 -24.96
C TYR A 138 8.89 10.37 -24.55
N LEU A 139 9.93 9.93 -25.27
CA LEU A 139 11.32 10.34 -25.06
C LEU A 139 11.48 11.86 -25.23
N LYS A 140 10.90 12.44 -26.28
CA LYS A 140 10.92 13.89 -26.52
C LYS A 140 10.21 14.67 -25.42
N ARG A 141 9.03 14.23 -24.98
CA ARG A 141 8.31 14.89 -23.87
C ARG A 141 9.09 14.79 -22.57
N SER A 142 9.66 13.61 -22.27
CA SER A 142 10.48 13.40 -21.09
C SER A 142 11.75 14.26 -21.12
N SER A 143 12.37 14.44 -22.29
CA SER A 143 13.56 15.29 -22.41
C SER A 143 13.22 16.75 -22.13
N GLN A 144 12.10 17.26 -22.65
CA GLN A 144 11.63 18.62 -22.41
C GLN A 144 11.23 18.85 -20.94
N GLN A 145 10.64 17.84 -20.29
CA GLN A 145 10.19 17.95 -18.91
C GLN A 145 11.36 17.98 -17.90
N TRP A 146 12.41 17.19 -18.16
CA TRP A 146 13.48 16.96 -17.18
C TRP A 146 14.83 17.61 -17.55
N ASN A 147 15.04 18.03 -18.79
CA ASN A 147 16.25 18.76 -19.20
C ASN A 147 16.00 20.26 -19.27
N LYS A 148 16.96 21.04 -18.76
CA LYS A 148 16.92 22.51 -18.82
C LYS A 148 16.98 23.05 -20.24
N ASN A 149 17.65 22.33 -21.15
CA ASN A 149 17.76 22.69 -22.56
C ASN A 149 17.06 21.64 -23.42
N PRO A 150 16.25 22.05 -24.41
CA PRO A 150 15.66 21.12 -25.37
C PRO A 150 16.79 20.41 -26.12
N MET A 151 16.65 19.09 -26.23
CA MET A 151 17.60 18.24 -26.94
C MET A 151 17.35 18.31 -28.44
N ASP A 152 18.41 18.43 -29.23
CA ASP A 152 18.32 18.40 -30.69
C ASP A 152 17.82 17.05 -31.20
N PHE A 153 17.22 17.06 -32.38
CA PHE A 153 16.69 15.85 -33.00
C PHE A 153 17.77 14.79 -33.26
N ALA A 154 18.99 15.22 -33.64
CA ALA A 154 20.12 14.32 -33.86
C ALA A 154 20.58 13.62 -32.57
N THR A 155 20.60 14.35 -31.44
CA THR A 155 20.97 13.77 -30.15
C THR A 155 19.87 12.85 -29.61
N LEU A 156 18.60 13.18 -29.84
CA LEU A 156 17.46 12.31 -29.51
C LEU A 156 17.53 10.98 -30.29
N LYS A 157 17.83 11.05 -31.59
CA LYS A 157 17.98 9.86 -32.45
C LYS A 157 19.10 8.95 -31.96
N ASN A 158 20.28 9.52 -31.73
CA ASN A 158 21.44 8.76 -31.24
C ASN A 158 21.16 8.09 -29.89
N GLN A 159 20.45 8.77 -29.00
CA GLN A 159 20.09 8.19 -27.71
C GLN A 159 19.05 7.08 -27.84
N PHE A 160 18.03 7.24 -28.67
CA PHE A 160 17.04 6.19 -28.92
C PHE A 160 17.69 4.93 -29.49
N GLU A 161 18.56 5.07 -30.49
CA GLU A 161 19.30 3.96 -31.09
C GLU A 161 20.25 3.28 -30.08
N HIS A 162 20.93 4.07 -29.24
CA HIS A 162 21.76 3.54 -28.16
C HIS A 162 20.93 2.80 -27.10
N MET A 163 19.71 3.25 -26.82
CA MET A 163 18.80 2.59 -25.87
C MET A 163 18.18 1.31 -26.46
N SER A 164 17.98 1.25 -27.77
CA SER A 164 17.48 0.07 -28.47
C SER A 164 18.56 -0.94 -28.83
N ASN A 165 19.85 -0.67 -28.54
CA ASN A 165 21.00 -1.41 -29.04
C ASN A 165 21.04 -1.52 -30.58
N GLY A 166 20.45 -0.54 -31.29
CA GLY A 166 20.39 -0.53 -32.76
C GLY A 166 19.33 -1.47 -33.37
N GLU A 167 18.54 -2.19 -32.57
CA GLU A 167 17.51 -3.11 -33.08
C GLU A 167 16.24 -2.39 -33.56
N LEU A 168 15.96 -1.19 -33.05
CA LEU A 168 14.81 -0.39 -33.45
C LEU A 168 15.27 0.80 -34.29
N LYS A 169 14.74 0.90 -35.51
CA LYS A 169 14.98 2.06 -36.39
C LYS A 169 14.19 3.27 -35.90
N PHE A 170 14.84 4.42 -35.90
CA PHE A 170 14.18 5.68 -35.61
C PHE A 170 13.19 6.04 -36.74
N PRO A 171 11.92 6.39 -36.44
CA PRO A 171 10.94 6.74 -37.46
C PRO A 171 11.27 8.12 -38.06
N GLU A 172 11.57 8.17 -39.35
CA GLU A 172 11.97 9.40 -40.07
C GLU A 172 10.83 10.42 -40.20
N ASN A 173 9.56 9.99 -40.09
CA ASN A 173 8.37 10.81 -40.30
C ASN A 173 7.66 11.19 -38.99
N LEU A 174 8.38 11.77 -38.02
CA LEU A 174 7.75 12.42 -36.87
C LEU A 174 7.36 13.84 -37.26
N ASN A 175 6.18 14.01 -37.86
CA ASN A 175 5.58 15.34 -38.01
C ASN A 175 5.23 15.88 -36.62
N THR A 176 6.11 16.71 -36.06
CA THR A 176 5.97 17.32 -34.73
C THR A 176 5.18 18.62 -34.79
N ASN A 177 4.01 18.62 -35.43
CA ASN A 177 3.07 19.74 -35.39
C ASN A 177 1.65 19.21 -35.13
N LYS A 178 1.34 19.02 -33.85
CA LYS A 178 0.05 19.31 -33.22
C LYS A 178 0.20 19.22 -31.70
#